data_AF-A0A6N9TPW3-F1
#
_entry.id   AF-A0A6N9TPW3-F1
#
_cell.length_a   1.000
_cell.length_b   1.000
_cell.length_c   1.000
_cell.angle_alpha   90.00
_cell.angle_beta   90.00
_cell.angle_gamma   90.00
#
_symmetry.space_group_name_H-M   'P 1'
#
loop_
_entity.id
_entity.type
_entity.pdbx_description
1 polymer ?
#
loop_
_entity_poly.entity_id
_entity_poly.type
_entity_poly.pdbx_seq_one_letter_code
_entity_poly.pdbx_strand_id
1 'polypeptide(L)'
;MTPPAAPSPVWHNLFRRRPPWAEEVAGLWAATPLFEGIPRREVLRLARDMHPRSFEEDEVVFRAGDVGAGAVLVLEGRVEIRVGAA
;
A
#
# COMPACT_ATOMS: atom_id res chain seq x y z
N MET A 1 19.05 2.48 -32.00
CA MET A 1 19.64 2.18 -30.68
C MET A 1 18.52 2.28 -29.66
N THR A 2 18.02 1.14 -29.18
CA THR A 2 16.97 1.07 -28.16
C THR A 2 17.62 1.31 -26.79
N PRO A 3 17.08 2.17 -25.91
CA PRO A 3 17.63 2.33 -24.56
C PRO A 3 17.47 1.01 -23.77
N PRO A 4 18.45 0.64 -22.93
CA PRO A 4 18.33 -0.55 -22.09
C PRO A 4 17.17 -0.40 -21.09
N ALA A 5 16.42 -1.48 -20.90
CA ALA A 5 15.35 -1.54 -19.91
C ALA A 5 15.88 -1.13 -18.53
N ALA A 6 15.25 -0.15 -17.89
CA ALA A 6 15.59 0.26 -16.53
C ALA A 6 15.47 -0.96 -15.59
N PRO A 7 16.45 -1.20 -14.71
CA PRO A 7 16.41 -2.34 -13.79
C PRO A 7 15.18 -2.25 -12.90
N SER A 8 14.42 -3.34 -12.78
CA SER A 8 13.14 -3.31 -12.07
C SER A 8 13.36 -2.94 -10.58
N PRO A 9 12.63 -1.96 -10.02
CA PRO A 9 12.75 -1.52 -8.62
C PRO A 9 12.33 -2.58 -7.59
N VAL A 10 11.90 -3.75 -8.06
CA VAL A 10 11.21 -4.79 -7.29
C VAL A 10 12.15 -5.50 -6.31
N TRP A 11 13.46 -5.59 -6.63
CA TRP A 11 14.40 -6.41 -5.87
C TRP A 11 15.01 -5.75 -4.62
N HIS A 12 14.99 -4.41 -4.52
CA HIS A 12 15.58 -3.72 -3.37
C HIS A 12 14.69 -3.71 -2.11
N ASN A 13 13.42 -4.12 -2.24
CA ASN A 13 12.43 -4.02 -1.16
C ASN A 13 12.21 -5.31 -0.37
N LEU A 14 12.70 -6.44 -0.85
CA LEU A 14 12.52 -7.75 -0.23
C LEU A 14 13.37 -8.00 1.04
N PHE A 15 14.29 -7.08 1.38
CA PHE A 15 15.29 -7.29 2.45
C PHE A 15 15.34 -6.19 3.53
N ARG A 16 14.26 -5.41 3.72
CA ARG A 16 14.24 -4.39 4.78
C ARG A 16 13.90 -4.99 6.16
N ARG A 17 14.60 -4.51 7.19
CA ARG A 17 14.39 -4.83 8.61
C ARG A 17 12.90 -4.76 8.97
N ARG A 18 12.41 -5.74 9.74
CA ARG A 18 11.02 -5.82 10.23
C ARG A 18 10.59 -4.46 10.79
N PRO A 19 9.73 -3.72 10.07
CA PRO A 19 9.36 -2.41 10.52
C PRO A 19 8.43 -2.50 11.74
N PRO A 20 8.62 -1.67 12.78
CA PRO A 20 7.71 -1.62 13.93
C PRO A 20 6.24 -1.38 13.54
N TRP A 21 6.02 -0.63 12.45
CA TRP A 21 4.69 -0.31 11.93
C TRP A 21 3.94 -1.52 11.36
N ALA A 22 4.61 -2.63 11.02
CA ALA A 22 3.95 -3.77 10.39
C ALA A 22 2.96 -4.49 11.32
N GLU A 23 3.22 -4.54 12.62
CA GLU A 23 2.28 -5.12 13.60
C GLU A 23 1.03 -4.24 13.77
N GLU A 24 1.21 -2.93 13.76
CA GLU A 24 0.12 -1.96 13.83
C GLU A 24 -0.76 -2.05 12.57
N VAL A 25 -0.15 -2.04 11.39
CA VAL A 25 -0.85 -2.25 10.10
C VAL A 25 -1.61 -3.56 10.09
N ALA A 26 -0.99 -4.66 10.52
CA ALA A 26 -1.65 -5.96 10.58
C ALA A 26 -2.86 -5.95 11.53
N GLY A 27 -2.78 -5.23 12.65
CA GLY A 27 -3.90 -5.02 13.58
C GLY A 27 -5.04 -4.23 12.93
N LEU A 28 -4.72 -3.13 12.25
CA LEU A 28 -5.70 -2.29 11.56
C LEU A 28 -6.40 -3.07 10.43
N TRP A 29 -5.65 -3.84 9.64
CA TRP A 29 -6.21 -4.70 8.59
C TRP A 29 -7.12 -5.79 9.12
N ALA A 30 -6.69 -6.49 10.18
CA ALA A 30 -7.49 -7.53 10.81
C ALA A 30 -8.80 -6.99 11.42
N ALA A 31 -8.88 -5.69 11.71
CA ALA A 31 -10.11 -5.04 12.16
C ALA A 31 -11.07 -4.69 11.02
N THR A 32 -10.67 -4.84 9.75
CA THR A 32 -11.54 -4.61 8.59
C THR A 32 -12.18 -5.90 8.09
N PRO A 33 -13.41 -5.86 7.55
CA PRO A 33 -14.04 -7.03 6.93
C PRO A 33 -13.25 -7.62 5.75
N LEU A 34 -12.35 -6.84 5.13
CA LEU A 34 -11.55 -7.26 3.98
C LEU A 34 -10.63 -8.45 4.31
N PHE A 35 -10.22 -8.59 5.56
CA PHE A 35 -9.33 -9.66 6.03
C PHE A 35 -10.04 -10.69 6.92
N GLU A 36 -11.37 -10.69 6.93
CA GLU A 36 -12.15 -11.68 7.68
C GLU A 36 -11.82 -13.11 7.22
N GLY A 37 -11.58 -14.01 8.19
CA GLY A 37 -11.19 -15.40 7.91
C GLY A 37 -9.73 -15.59 7.49
N ILE A 38 -8.93 -14.52 7.34
CA ILE A 38 -7.50 -14.62 7.05
C ILE A 38 -6.70 -14.73 8.36
N PRO A 39 -5.86 -15.76 8.55
CA PRO A 39 -5.07 -15.90 9.76
C PRO A 39 -4.13 -14.70 9.98
N ARG A 40 -4.02 -14.22 11.22
CA ARG A 40 -3.17 -13.07 11.60
C ARG A 40 -1.74 -13.17 11.07
N ARG A 41 -1.16 -14.37 11.03
CA ARG A 41 0.20 -14.60 10.49
C ARG A 41 0.32 -14.21 9.00
N GLU A 42 -0.73 -14.43 8.22
CA GLU A 42 -0.75 -14.11 6.78
C GLU A 42 -0.96 -12.61 6.58
N VAL A 43 -1.85 -11.99 7.37
CA VAL A 43 -2.04 -10.54 7.42
C VAL A 43 -0.73 -9.82 7.77
N LEU A 44 -0.01 -10.32 8.79
CA LEU A 44 1.30 -9.80 9.17
C LEU A 44 2.36 -10.00 8.08
N ARG A 45 2.29 -11.10 7.31
CA ARG A 45 3.20 -11.30 6.17
C ARG A 45 2.95 -10.23 5.10
N LEU A 46 1.68 -10.01 4.74
CA LEU A 46 1.30 -8.99 3.77
C LEU A 46 1.71 -7.57 4.24
N ALA A 47 1.52 -7.26 5.53
CA ALA A 47 1.87 -5.96 6.08
C ALA A 47 3.38 -5.68 5.99
N ARG A 48 4.23 -6.72 6.13
CA ARG A 48 5.69 -6.59 6.00
C ARG A 48 6.15 -6.28 4.58
N ASP A 49 5.38 -6.70 3.58
CA ASP A 49 5.69 -6.49 2.17
C ASP A 49 5.19 -5.11 1.66
N MET A 50 4.51 -4.34 2.51
CA MET A 50 4.07 -2.99 2.18
C MET A 50 5.23 -1.98 2.20
N HIS A 51 5.06 -0.93 1.42
CA HIS A 51 6.00 0.19 1.37
C HIS A 51 5.27 1.46 1.80
N PRO A 52 5.67 2.09 2.91
CA PRO A 52 5.15 3.39 3.29
C PRO A 52 5.40 4.39 2.16
N ARG A 53 4.38 5.14 1.80
CA ARG A 53 4.44 6.21 0.81
C ARG A 53 3.82 7.46 1.40
N SER A 54 4.53 8.56 1.32
CA SER A 54 4.02 9.90 1.62
C SER A 54 3.45 10.52 0.35
N PHE A 55 2.44 11.37 0.54
CA PHE A 55 1.78 12.12 -0.52
C PHE A 55 1.76 13.59 -0.12
N GLU A 56 1.91 14.47 -1.11
CA GLU A 56 1.75 15.91 -0.89
C GLU A 56 0.26 16.28 -0.79
N GLU A 57 -0.02 17.48 -0.27
CA GLU A 57 -1.38 18.04 -0.31
C GLU A 57 -1.89 18.09 -1.76
N ASP A 58 -3.16 17.73 -1.95
CA ASP A 58 -3.82 17.60 -3.26
C ASP A 58 -3.22 16.57 -4.24
N GLU A 59 -2.24 15.76 -3.83
CA GLU A 59 -1.74 14.65 -4.65
C GLU A 59 -2.80 13.54 -4.78
N VAL A 60 -3.11 13.17 -6.03
CA VAL A 60 -4.07 12.11 -6.32
C VAL A 60 -3.46 10.73 -6.00
N VAL A 61 -4.02 10.04 -5.00
CA VAL A 61 -3.62 8.66 -4.63
C VAL A 61 -4.05 7.64 -5.69
N PHE A 62 -5.31 7.69 -6.13
CA PHE A 62 -5.87 6.80 -7.16
C PHE A 62 -6.81 7.53 -8.09
N ARG A 63 -6.89 7.10 -9.36
CA ARG A 63 -7.97 7.51 -10.27
C ARG A 63 -8.92 6.36 -10.53
N ALA A 64 -10.21 6.66 -10.61
CA ALA A 64 -11.21 5.70 -11.02
C ALA A 64 -10.90 5.21 -12.45
N GLY A 65 -10.89 3.89 -12.63
CA GLY A 65 -10.54 3.25 -13.91
C GLY A 65 -9.04 2.93 -14.07
N ASP A 66 -8.18 3.33 -13.12
CA ASP A 66 -6.82 2.82 -13.08
C ASP A 66 -6.83 1.30 -12.94
N VAL A 67 -5.94 0.61 -13.67
CA VAL A 67 -5.74 -0.82 -13.48
C VAL A 67 -5.36 -1.03 -12.01
N GLY A 68 -6.10 -1.92 -11.33
CA GLY A 68 -6.01 -2.09 -9.88
C GLY A 68 -4.56 -2.16 -9.39
N ALA A 69 -4.11 -1.06 -8.77
CA ALA A 69 -2.71 -0.89 -8.36
C ALA A 69 -2.43 -1.52 -6.98
N GLY A 70 -3.47 -1.68 -6.15
CA GLY A 70 -3.38 -2.27 -4.82
C GLY A 70 -4.38 -1.67 -3.84
N ALA A 71 -4.27 -2.06 -2.57
CA ALA A 71 -4.97 -1.43 -1.45
C ALA A 71 -3.98 -0.58 -0.65
N VAL A 72 -4.45 0.53 -0.08
CA VAL A 72 -3.68 1.39 0.82
C VAL A 72 -4.38 1.49 2.17
N LEU A 73 -3.58 1.71 3.20
CA LEU A 73 -4.04 2.04 4.55
C LEU A 73 -3.50 3.42 4.88
N VAL A 74 -4.38 4.33 5.28
CA VAL A 74 -3.98 5.67 5.75
C VAL A 74 -3.45 5.52 7.17
N LEU A 75 -2.15 5.77 7.35
CA LEU A 75 -1.50 5.77 8.67
C LEU A 75 -1.67 7.12 9.37
N GLU A 76 -1.55 8.20 8.61
CA GLU A 76 -1.65 9.58 9.09
C GLU A 76 -2.27 10.46 8.00
N GLY A 77 -3.03 11.47 8.41
CA GLY A 77 -3.68 12.41 7.50
C GLY A 77 -5.12 12.05 7.13
N ARG A 78 -5.62 12.65 6.05
CA ARG A 78 -6.97 12.44 5.53
C ARG A 78 -6.94 12.35 4.01
N VAL A 79 -7.83 11.54 3.47
CA VAL A 79 -8.07 11.41 2.04
C VAL A 79 -9.53 11.71 1.76
N GLU A 80 -9.82 12.29 0.60
CA GLU A 80 -11.18 12.53 0.14
C GLU A 80 -11.46 11.63 -1.08
N ILE A 81 -12.61 10.95 -1.05
CA ILE A 81 -13.08 10.15 -2.17
C ILE A 81 -14.11 10.97 -2.94
N ARG A 82 -13.80 11.29 -4.19
CA ARG A 82 -14.68 12.08 -5.08
C ARG A 82 -15.13 11.24 -6.27
N VAL A 83 -16.41 11.33 -6.62
CA VAL A 83 -17.00 10.71 -7.82
C VAL A 83 -17.75 11.80 -8.59
N GLY A 84 -17.25 12.21 -9.76
CA GLY A 84 -17.83 13.29 -10.58
C GLY A 84 -16.77 14.15 -11.27
N ALA A 85 -17.18 14.93 -12.29
CA ALA A 85 -16.29 15.84 -13.01
C ALA A 85 -15.76 16.95 -12.07
N ALA A 86 -14.49 17.30 -12.27
CA ALA A 86 -13.76 18.34 -11.56
C ALA A 86 -14.49 19.70 -11.55
#